data_AF-A0AA43KWK1-F1
#
_entry.id   AF-A0AA43KWK1-F1
#
_cell.length_a   1.000
_cell.length_b   1.000
_cell.length_c   1.000
_cell.angle_alpha   90.00
_cell.angle_beta   90.00
_cell.angle_gamma   90.00
#
_symmetry.space_group_name_H-M   'P 1'
#
loop_
_entity.id
_entity.type
_entity.pdbx_description
1 polymer ?
#
loop_
_entity_poly.entity_id
_entity_poly.type
_entity_poly.pdbx_seq_one_letter_code
_entity_poly.pdbx_strand_id
1 'polypeptide(L)'
;MKKRLPYKTTIGRKASFAFTALWLLFLSGCEDLTAPINPIEEEPIITVTTGEASDILKNSASVKINVSPIASIKKAGVVWGTDNTLKTNTEDISTTDITSQEVSLTLLNLTDNTDYYYRAYATDFSNKNTYGEVKSFKTGSHQFTVSTTNIEAGYSANDYSFTIHSDITWAITSNQSWCKVQPASGSGNAEIKIQLEENLLENERTAILTISPNKNVASQTITVKQATKGSATFSDETIAASTFERGSGTEDDPFLIVNASQLKKLVDDLNKMNNEEYTNKHLKLMTDIHVTADEWIPINFSNGTFDGNGYTIRGLLFTSKDSVFGFFGRIKNSATVKNLHIAAEVKNEYYGSGYFTCGTGAVVGITSNSIIENCTFSKIITAMGNMDGDCNLGGIVGMASNTKIQNCKMTGTVKGGVSYSTFHTGGIIGLGSGTISGCTVSGFISAGETTGYGQAPSGFLYGQNLYTGGIAGRFGDFITECAFSGTITGGVGTGAPFTGGIAGSTEEGTIITNCAVSSPSTINGGIVVPIPLNTQPTVCYTGGIIGLNFAGSIHNCTNSSIVNEGEADMRRTGGIAGSNSGEIYFCNRNTGIVNGLAANSENIIGYGNEITSCPHNHPQR
;
A
#
# COMPACT_ATOMS: atom_id res chain seq x y z
N MET A 1 56.25 -2.49 -51.84
CA MET A 1 55.41 -3.00 -52.96
C MET A 1 54.10 -2.20 -53.02
N LYS A 2 53.65 -1.76 -54.21
CA LYS A 2 52.25 -1.47 -54.61
C LYS A 2 52.25 -0.94 -56.07
N LYS A 3 51.41 -1.50 -56.95
CA LYS A 3 51.11 -0.98 -58.31
C LYS A 3 49.93 0.01 -58.21
N ARG A 4 49.80 1.16 -58.90
CA ARG A 4 50.01 1.64 -60.29
C ARG A 4 48.85 1.39 -61.29
N LEU A 5 48.07 2.46 -61.50
CA LEU A 5 47.41 2.93 -62.75
C LEU A 5 46.25 2.10 -63.34
N PRO A 6 45.38 2.66 -64.24
CA PRO A 6 45.35 4.00 -64.88
C PRO A 6 43.99 4.76 -64.59
N TYR A 7 43.40 5.76 -65.30
CA TYR A 7 43.73 6.67 -66.43
C TYR A 7 42.73 7.89 -66.52
N LYS A 8 43.19 9.08 -66.94
CA LYS A 8 42.61 10.08 -67.93
C LYS A 8 41.15 10.65 -67.79
N THR A 9 40.75 11.85 -68.32
CA THR A 9 41.38 12.90 -69.18
C THR A 9 40.69 14.31 -69.18
N THR A 10 41.47 15.42 -69.06
CA THR A 10 41.46 16.73 -69.84
C THR A 10 40.16 17.59 -70.05
N ILE A 11 40.15 18.87 -70.49
CA ILE A 11 41.16 19.85 -70.99
C ILE A 11 40.76 21.35 -70.80
N GLY A 12 41.75 22.27 -70.70
CA GLY A 12 41.79 23.66 -71.25
C GLY A 12 40.76 24.75 -70.82
N ARG A 13 40.99 26.06 -71.03
CA ARG A 13 42.18 26.85 -71.46
C ARG A 13 42.01 28.32 -70.98
N LYS A 14 43.06 29.17 -70.99
CA LYS A 14 43.04 30.56 -70.45
C LYS A 14 43.94 31.51 -71.27
N ALA A 15 43.72 32.84 -71.12
CA ALA A 15 44.55 33.96 -71.63
C ALA A 15 44.59 34.15 -73.18
N SER A 16 44.91 35.31 -73.76
CA SER A 16 44.91 36.75 -73.38
C SER A 16 45.36 37.57 -74.62
N PHE A 17 45.01 38.87 -74.76
CA PHE A 17 45.88 39.96 -75.26
C PHE A 17 45.13 41.32 -75.27
N ALA A 18 45.81 42.42 -75.63
CA ALA A 18 45.35 43.82 -75.48
C ALA A 18 45.87 44.74 -76.62
N PHE A 19 45.72 46.07 -76.45
CA PHE A 19 46.28 47.24 -77.19
C PHE A 19 45.35 48.12 -78.08
N THR A 20 44.96 49.27 -77.50
CA THR A 20 45.09 50.67 -77.99
C THR A 20 44.63 51.16 -79.38
N ALA A 21 44.00 52.36 -79.40
CA ALA A 21 44.44 53.61 -80.09
C ALA A 21 43.36 54.39 -80.90
N LEU A 22 42.87 55.50 -80.30
CA LEU A 22 42.88 56.92 -80.76
C LEU A 22 42.47 57.35 -82.22
N TRP A 23 42.00 58.61 -82.34
CA TRP A 23 41.67 59.42 -83.56
C TRP A 23 40.33 59.09 -84.31
N LEU A 24 39.63 60.04 -84.97
CA LEU A 24 39.44 61.50 -84.76
C LEU A 24 38.28 62.07 -85.64
N LEU A 25 37.52 63.06 -85.12
CA LEU A 25 36.84 64.20 -85.81
C LEU A 25 35.67 64.05 -86.85
N PHE A 26 34.89 65.14 -86.90
CA PHE A 26 34.06 65.75 -87.99
C PHE A 26 32.59 65.34 -88.34
N LEU A 27 31.72 66.33 -88.05
CA LEU A 27 30.40 66.80 -88.56
C LEU A 27 29.67 66.23 -89.82
N SER A 28 28.32 66.28 -89.71
CA SER A 28 27.28 66.81 -90.65
C SER A 28 26.69 65.99 -91.83
N GLY A 29 25.41 66.31 -92.16
CA GLY A 29 24.58 65.79 -93.27
C GLY A 29 23.73 64.56 -92.87
N CYS A 30 22.38 64.50 -92.95
CA CYS A 30 21.44 64.79 -94.05
C CYS A 30 21.92 64.15 -95.38
N GLU A 31 21.17 63.38 -96.18
CA GLU A 31 19.75 62.97 -96.32
C GLU A 31 19.75 62.18 -97.67
N ASP A 32 18.84 61.28 -98.08
CA ASP A 32 17.65 60.64 -97.47
C ASP A 32 17.26 59.37 -98.30
N LEU A 33 16.21 58.66 -97.86
CA LEU A 33 15.29 57.79 -98.63
C LEU A 33 15.80 56.46 -99.25
N THR A 34 15.27 55.34 -98.72
CA THR A 34 14.33 54.50 -99.50
C THR A 34 13.48 53.55 -98.63
N ALA A 35 12.15 53.64 -98.76
CA ALA A 35 11.08 52.67 -98.43
C ALA A 35 11.09 51.91 -97.07
N PRO A 36 10.05 52.06 -96.21
CA PRO A 36 9.90 51.26 -95.00
C PRO A 36 9.37 49.84 -95.29
N ILE A 37 9.82 48.87 -94.49
CA ILE A 37 9.22 47.54 -94.35
C ILE A 37 8.30 47.57 -93.12
N ASN A 38 7.08 47.05 -93.22
CA ASN A 38 6.21 46.90 -92.04
C ASN A 38 6.88 45.95 -91.04
N PRO A 39 7.08 46.36 -89.77
CA PRO A 39 7.44 45.43 -88.71
C PRO A 39 6.34 44.39 -88.51
N ILE A 40 6.75 43.17 -88.14
CA ILE A 40 5.85 42.23 -87.49
C ILE A 40 5.68 42.75 -86.05
N GLU A 41 4.44 42.92 -85.58
CA GLU A 41 4.22 43.16 -84.14
C GLU A 41 4.61 41.88 -83.39
N GLU A 42 5.66 41.95 -82.58
CA GLU A 42 5.98 40.90 -81.61
C GLU A 42 4.92 40.92 -80.51
N GLU A 43 4.32 39.76 -80.19
CA GLU A 43 3.35 39.68 -79.09
C GLU A 43 4.01 40.15 -77.77
N PRO A 44 3.34 41.01 -76.98
CA PRO A 44 3.93 41.56 -75.76
C PRO A 44 4.26 40.46 -74.76
N ILE A 45 5.55 40.30 -74.46
CA ILE A 45 6.06 39.26 -73.55
C ILE A 45 5.56 39.55 -72.12
N ILE A 46 4.51 38.84 -71.71
CA ILE A 46 3.99 38.92 -70.34
C ILE A 46 4.99 38.31 -69.37
N THR A 47 5.33 39.09 -68.35
CA THR A 47 6.20 38.73 -67.22
C THR A 47 5.36 38.63 -65.94
N VAL A 48 5.70 37.66 -65.09
CA VAL A 48 4.99 37.37 -63.83
C VAL A 48 6.02 37.02 -62.76
N THR A 49 6.01 37.77 -61.66
CA THR A 49 6.90 37.55 -60.52
C THR A 49 6.07 37.26 -59.27
N THR A 50 6.35 36.14 -58.61
CA THR A 50 5.81 35.79 -57.29
C THR A 50 6.60 36.57 -56.23
N GLY A 51 5.95 37.49 -55.51
CA GLY A 51 6.53 38.15 -54.34
C GLY A 51 6.64 37.20 -53.14
N GLU A 52 7.29 37.66 -52.07
CA GLU A 52 7.26 36.92 -50.80
C GLU A 52 5.88 37.03 -50.13
N ALA A 53 5.57 36.04 -49.29
CA ALA A 53 4.38 36.06 -48.45
C ALA A 53 4.60 36.98 -47.24
N SER A 54 3.64 37.88 -46.99
CA SER A 54 3.55 38.74 -45.80
C SER A 54 2.34 38.36 -44.96
N ASP A 55 2.21 38.96 -43.77
CA ASP A 55 1.01 38.86 -42.92
C ASP A 55 0.58 37.41 -42.63
N ILE A 56 1.57 36.53 -42.47
CA ILE A 56 1.40 35.09 -42.28
C ILE A 56 0.83 34.85 -40.87
N LEU A 57 -0.45 34.49 -40.82
CA LEU A 57 -1.16 34.10 -39.61
C LEU A 57 -1.29 32.56 -39.56
N LYS A 58 -2.16 32.07 -38.69
CA LYS A 58 -2.45 30.63 -38.53
C LYS A 58 -3.34 30.09 -39.66
N ASN A 59 -4.18 30.95 -40.23
CA ASN A 59 -5.22 30.60 -41.21
C ASN A 59 -5.24 31.50 -42.46
N SER A 60 -4.27 32.40 -42.63
CA SER A 60 -4.17 33.31 -43.78
C SER A 60 -2.74 33.76 -44.04
N ALA A 61 -2.46 34.22 -45.25
CA ALA A 61 -1.23 34.93 -45.63
C ALA A 61 -1.50 35.86 -46.81
N SER A 62 -0.81 36.99 -46.89
CA SER A 62 -0.85 37.89 -48.05
C SER A 62 0.25 37.52 -49.03
N VAL A 63 -0.04 37.46 -50.33
CA VAL A 63 0.94 37.29 -51.40
C VAL A 63 0.85 38.47 -52.36
N LYS A 64 1.97 39.15 -52.56
CA LYS A 64 2.12 40.15 -53.62
C LYS A 64 2.54 39.48 -54.92
N ILE A 65 1.97 39.93 -56.03
CA ILE A 65 2.35 39.51 -57.38
C ILE A 65 2.66 40.75 -58.22
N ASN A 66 3.69 40.65 -59.07
CA ASN A 66 4.00 41.69 -60.05
C ASN A 66 3.80 41.15 -61.46
N VAL A 67 3.02 41.85 -62.29
CA VAL A 67 2.62 41.38 -63.62
C VAL A 67 2.70 42.52 -64.64
N SER A 68 3.34 42.28 -65.79
CA SER A 68 3.61 43.33 -66.78
C SER A 68 3.74 42.76 -68.21
N PRO A 69 3.25 43.47 -69.26
CA PRO A 69 2.56 44.75 -69.22
C PRO A 69 1.06 44.61 -68.90
N ILE A 70 0.53 45.50 -68.05
CA ILE A 70 -0.87 45.42 -67.56
C ILE A 70 -1.91 45.43 -68.69
N ALA A 71 -1.65 46.13 -69.80
CA ALA A 71 -2.57 46.25 -70.93
C ALA A 71 -2.79 44.93 -71.71
N SER A 72 -1.99 43.90 -71.45
CA SER A 72 -2.07 42.58 -72.12
C SER A 72 -2.69 41.50 -71.23
N ILE A 73 -3.11 41.83 -70.00
CA ILE A 73 -3.51 40.86 -68.99
C ILE A 73 -5.02 40.98 -68.69
N LYS A 74 -5.70 39.84 -68.70
CA LYS A 74 -7.14 39.68 -68.51
C LYS A 74 -7.53 39.22 -67.08
N LYS A 75 -6.65 38.45 -66.44
CA LYS A 75 -6.81 37.89 -65.08
C LYS A 75 -5.41 37.72 -64.47
N ALA A 76 -5.24 38.00 -63.19
CA ALA A 76 -4.02 37.68 -62.45
C ALA A 76 -4.37 37.07 -61.10
N GLY A 77 -3.52 36.16 -60.61
CA GLY A 77 -3.84 35.38 -59.42
C GLY A 77 -2.65 34.66 -58.79
N VAL A 78 -2.95 33.91 -57.74
CA VAL A 78 -2.03 33.01 -57.05
C VAL A 78 -2.70 31.65 -56.96
N VAL A 79 -1.96 30.59 -57.30
CA VAL A 79 -2.32 29.22 -56.96
C VAL A 79 -1.45 28.72 -55.82
N TRP A 80 -2.04 28.08 -54.82
CA TRP A 80 -1.34 27.54 -53.64
C TRP A 80 -1.81 26.14 -53.28
N GLY A 81 -1.05 25.43 -52.45
CA GLY A 81 -1.39 24.11 -51.94
C GLY A 81 -0.28 23.55 -51.06
N THR A 82 -0.48 22.37 -50.46
CA THR A 82 0.55 21.68 -49.66
C THR A 82 1.48 20.80 -50.52
N ASP A 83 1.19 20.66 -51.81
CA ASP A 83 2.00 19.98 -52.82
C ASP A 83 3.00 20.96 -53.45
N ASN A 84 4.30 20.70 -53.30
CA ASN A 84 5.36 21.56 -53.83
C ASN A 84 5.43 21.62 -55.36
N THR A 85 4.75 20.72 -56.07
CA THR A 85 4.63 20.74 -57.53
C THR A 85 3.39 21.51 -58.00
N LEU A 86 2.48 21.86 -57.08
CA LEU A 86 1.20 22.53 -57.34
C LEU A 86 0.36 21.84 -58.44
N LYS A 87 0.21 20.51 -58.30
CA LYS A 87 -0.59 19.65 -59.20
C LYS A 87 -1.77 18.98 -58.50
N THR A 88 -1.73 18.88 -57.17
CA THR A 88 -2.73 18.21 -56.33
C THR A 88 -3.07 19.09 -55.13
N ASN A 89 -4.31 19.03 -54.66
CA ASN A 89 -4.82 19.81 -53.52
C ASN A 89 -4.49 21.31 -53.62
N THR A 90 -4.69 21.89 -54.82
CA THR A 90 -4.42 23.29 -55.11
C THR A 90 -5.68 24.14 -55.17
N GLU A 91 -5.58 25.36 -54.65
CA GLU A 91 -6.60 26.40 -54.65
C GLU A 91 -6.15 27.60 -55.52
N ASP A 92 -7.10 28.44 -55.99
CA ASP A 92 -6.88 29.60 -56.87
C ASP A 92 -7.60 30.84 -56.31
N ILE A 93 -6.91 31.98 -56.29
CA ILE A 93 -7.46 33.30 -55.94
C ILE A 93 -6.93 34.31 -56.94
N SER A 94 -7.81 35.20 -57.40
CA SER A 94 -7.51 36.02 -58.56
C SER A 94 -8.41 37.25 -58.68
N THR A 95 -7.97 38.19 -59.50
CA THR A 95 -8.71 39.40 -59.88
C THR A 95 -8.65 39.62 -61.39
N THR A 96 -9.68 40.26 -61.94
CA THR A 96 -9.75 40.79 -63.30
C THR A 96 -9.40 42.28 -63.38
N ASP A 97 -9.45 42.99 -62.26
CA ASP A 97 -9.50 44.45 -62.22
C ASP A 97 -8.09 45.02 -62.02
N ILE A 98 -7.21 44.73 -62.98
CA ILE A 98 -5.76 44.97 -62.88
C ILE A 98 -5.44 46.43 -63.25
N THR A 99 -5.56 47.32 -62.26
CA THR A 99 -5.24 48.76 -62.39
C THR A 99 -3.80 49.12 -61.99
N SER A 100 -3.01 48.13 -61.59
CA SER A 100 -1.64 48.28 -61.05
C SER A 100 -0.75 47.13 -61.50
N GLN A 101 0.54 47.39 -61.68
CA GLN A 101 1.55 46.37 -61.97
C GLN A 101 1.82 45.45 -60.76
N GLU A 102 1.64 45.96 -59.54
CA GLU A 102 1.65 45.17 -58.30
C GLU A 102 0.22 44.94 -57.81
N VAL A 103 -0.14 43.68 -57.52
CA VAL A 103 -1.43 43.26 -56.96
C VAL A 103 -1.17 42.45 -55.70
N SER A 104 -1.99 42.63 -54.66
CA SER A 104 -1.90 41.90 -53.39
C SER A 104 -3.14 41.03 -53.20
N LEU A 105 -2.95 39.76 -52.88
CA LEU A 105 -4.02 38.76 -52.72
C LEU A 105 -3.85 38.04 -51.38
N THR A 106 -4.94 37.90 -50.62
CA THR A 106 -4.90 37.24 -49.30
C THR A 106 -5.44 35.82 -49.40
N LEU A 107 -4.57 34.86 -49.13
CA LEU A 107 -4.91 33.44 -48.97
C LEU A 107 -5.66 33.28 -47.64
N LEU A 108 -6.74 32.50 -47.62
CA LEU A 108 -7.63 32.31 -46.47
C LEU A 108 -7.87 30.82 -46.22
N ASN A 109 -8.47 30.48 -45.07
CA ASN A 109 -8.82 29.11 -44.66
C ASN A 109 -7.63 28.12 -44.59
N LEU A 110 -6.40 28.65 -44.48
CA LEU A 110 -5.21 27.82 -44.35
C LEU A 110 -5.25 26.98 -43.06
N THR A 111 -4.61 25.82 -43.09
CA THR A 111 -4.39 24.99 -41.89
C THR A 111 -3.21 25.56 -41.10
N ASP A 112 -3.27 25.49 -39.76
CA ASP A 112 -2.21 25.98 -38.87
C ASP A 112 -0.96 25.09 -38.89
N ASN A 113 0.20 25.66 -38.53
CA ASN A 113 1.51 24.97 -38.50
C ASN A 113 1.88 24.20 -39.80
N THR A 114 1.32 24.59 -40.94
CA THR A 114 1.34 23.84 -42.20
C THR A 114 2.22 24.55 -43.23
N ASP A 115 3.07 23.78 -43.92
CA ASP A 115 3.91 24.29 -45.01
C ASP A 115 3.10 24.36 -46.31
N TYR A 116 3.00 25.56 -46.87
CA TYR A 116 2.28 25.86 -48.10
C TYR A 116 3.24 26.33 -49.18
N TYR A 117 3.00 25.87 -50.41
CA TYR A 117 3.67 26.29 -51.62
C TYR A 117 2.71 27.14 -52.46
N TYR A 118 3.24 28.11 -53.21
CA TYR A 118 2.42 29.04 -53.99
C TYR A 118 3.19 29.60 -55.19
N ARG A 119 2.47 30.04 -56.23
CA ARG A 119 3.04 30.82 -57.35
C ARG A 119 2.02 31.79 -57.94
N ALA A 120 2.52 32.94 -58.40
CA ALA A 120 1.75 33.89 -59.19
C ALA A 120 1.44 33.35 -60.60
N TYR A 121 0.36 33.84 -61.21
CA TYR A 121 0.10 33.70 -62.64
C TYR A 121 -0.61 34.93 -63.22
N ALA A 122 -0.49 35.11 -64.53
CA ALA A 122 -1.26 36.05 -65.32
C ALA A 122 -1.83 35.33 -66.55
N THR A 123 -3.09 35.59 -66.87
CA THR A 123 -3.80 35.10 -68.05
C THR A 123 -3.94 36.23 -69.05
N ASP A 124 -3.53 36.02 -70.30
CA ASP A 124 -3.71 36.98 -71.38
C ASP A 124 -5.15 36.99 -71.96
N PHE A 125 -5.42 37.89 -72.91
CA PHE A 125 -6.72 37.93 -73.59
C PHE A 125 -6.98 36.71 -74.48
N SER A 126 -5.94 35.97 -74.87
CA SER A 126 -5.98 34.69 -75.58
C SER A 126 -6.27 33.49 -74.64
N ASN A 127 -6.35 33.71 -73.33
CA ASN A 127 -6.56 32.73 -72.25
C ASN A 127 -5.37 31.79 -71.96
N LYS A 128 -4.15 32.20 -72.33
CA LYS A 128 -2.90 31.50 -72.01
C LYS A 128 -2.35 32.02 -70.68
N ASN A 129 -1.92 31.11 -69.81
CA ASN A 129 -1.34 31.44 -68.51
C ASN A 129 0.20 31.49 -68.56
N THR A 130 0.77 32.62 -68.15
CA THR A 130 2.18 32.73 -67.74
C THR A 130 2.24 32.58 -66.21
N TYR A 131 3.21 31.80 -65.71
CA TYR A 131 3.41 31.54 -64.28
C TYR A 131 4.73 32.14 -63.78
N GLY A 132 4.71 32.66 -62.55
CA GLY A 132 5.92 33.03 -61.81
C GLY A 132 6.56 31.84 -61.08
N GLU A 133 7.63 32.13 -60.36
CA GLU A 133 8.37 31.17 -59.52
C GLU A 133 7.48 30.53 -58.43
N VAL A 134 7.78 29.29 -58.06
CA VAL A 134 7.19 28.65 -56.87
C VAL A 134 7.96 29.07 -55.63
N LYS A 135 7.23 29.56 -54.63
CA LYS A 135 7.74 29.93 -53.30
C LYS A 135 6.96 29.18 -52.21
N SER A 136 7.41 29.30 -50.96
CA SER A 136 6.81 28.59 -49.83
C SER A 136 6.81 29.42 -48.55
N PHE A 137 5.81 29.19 -47.69
CA PHE A 137 5.74 29.73 -46.33
C PHE A 137 5.15 28.68 -45.39
N LYS A 138 5.26 28.90 -44.08
CA LYS A 138 4.64 28.07 -43.06
C LYS A 138 3.68 28.90 -42.22
N THR A 139 2.43 28.46 -42.05
CA THR A 139 1.46 29.16 -41.18
C THR A 139 1.87 29.11 -39.72
N GLY A 140 1.43 30.10 -38.94
CA GLY A 140 1.66 30.14 -37.50
C GLY A 140 1.01 28.95 -36.77
N SER A 141 1.53 28.60 -35.59
CA SER A 141 1.00 27.54 -34.72
C SER A 141 0.16 28.09 -33.57
N HIS A 142 -0.79 27.30 -33.09
CA HIS A 142 -1.51 27.58 -31.84
C HIS A 142 -0.59 27.54 -30.61
N GLN A 143 -0.88 28.39 -29.62
CA GLN A 143 -0.16 28.39 -28.33
C GLN A 143 -0.89 27.51 -27.31
N PHE A 144 -0.13 26.66 -26.62
CA PHE A 144 -0.62 25.80 -25.54
C PHE A 144 0.53 25.40 -24.60
N THR A 145 0.50 25.85 -23.34
CA THR A 145 1.45 25.46 -22.29
C THR A 145 0.79 25.38 -20.91
N VAL A 146 1.34 24.56 -20.02
CA VAL A 146 0.98 24.52 -18.59
C VAL A 146 2.09 25.16 -17.72
N SER A 147 1.73 25.68 -16.55
CA SER A 147 2.69 26.32 -15.63
C SER A 147 3.60 25.36 -14.86
N THR A 148 3.25 24.07 -14.79
CA THR A 148 4.09 23.00 -14.24
C THR A 148 3.74 21.66 -14.89
N THR A 149 4.70 20.75 -14.97
CA THR A 149 4.51 19.34 -15.36
C THR A 149 4.48 18.38 -14.17
N ASN A 150 4.74 18.86 -12.96
CA ASN A 150 4.78 18.04 -11.74
C ASN A 150 4.23 18.79 -10.52
N ILE A 151 3.54 18.06 -9.64
CA ILE A 151 3.04 18.54 -8.35
C ILE A 151 3.39 17.48 -7.29
N GLU A 152 4.26 17.85 -6.35
CA GLU A 152 4.53 17.07 -5.14
C GLU A 152 3.51 17.46 -4.07
N ALA A 153 2.72 16.50 -3.59
CA ALA A 153 1.66 16.72 -2.63
C ALA A 153 1.88 15.95 -1.32
N GLY A 154 1.46 16.56 -0.21
CA GLY A 154 1.41 15.88 1.09
C GLY A 154 0.34 14.79 1.13
N TYR A 155 0.40 13.91 2.12
CA TYR A 155 -0.56 12.81 2.25
C TYR A 155 -1.99 13.29 2.51
N SER A 156 -2.17 14.45 3.16
CA SER A 156 -3.48 14.98 3.55
C SER A 156 -4.32 15.44 2.36
N ALA A 157 -5.64 15.41 2.52
CA ALA A 157 -6.56 16.02 1.57
C ALA A 157 -6.31 17.53 1.51
N ASN A 158 -6.01 18.05 0.32
CA ASN A 158 -5.59 19.43 0.08
C ASN A 158 -5.91 19.86 -1.36
N ASP A 159 -6.11 21.16 -1.56
CA ASP A 159 -6.29 21.78 -2.87
C ASP A 159 -4.94 22.34 -3.39
N TYR A 160 -4.68 22.15 -4.68
CA TYR A 160 -3.54 22.65 -5.43
C TYR A 160 -4.03 23.39 -6.70
N SER A 161 -3.19 24.19 -7.36
CA SER A 161 -3.54 24.75 -8.68
C SER A 161 -2.35 24.86 -9.64
N PHE A 162 -2.69 24.97 -10.93
CA PHE A 162 -1.77 25.31 -12.03
C PHE A 162 -2.51 26.18 -13.05
N THR A 163 -1.78 26.88 -13.93
CA THR A 163 -2.39 27.63 -15.03
C THR A 163 -2.13 27.00 -16.39
N ILE A 164 -3.13 27.08 -17.25
CA ILE A 164 -3.04 26.82 -18.69
C ILE A 164 -2.91 28.17 -19.39
N HIS A 165 -1.96 28.29 -20.31
CA HIS A 165 -1.86 29.39 -21.26
C HIS A 165 -2.21 28.86 -22.65
N SER A 166 -3.22 29.44 -23.30
CA SER A 166 -3.70 28.96 -24.58
C SER A 166 -4.46 30.01 -25.39
N ASP A 167 -4.53 29.78 -26.71
CA ASP A 167 -5.42 30.49 -27.63
C ASP A 167 -6.52 29.58 -28.25
N ILE A 168 -6.73 28.39 -27.68
CA ILE A 168 -7.68 27.36 -28.14
C ILE A 168 -8.50 26.75 -27.00
N THR A 169 -9.44 25.87 -27.36
CA THR A 169 -10.19 25.02 -26.42
C THR A 169 -9.39 23.78 -26.01
N TRP A 170 -9.63 23.31 -24.78
CA TRP A 170 -8.93 22.17 -24.17
C TRP A 170 -9.83 21.43 -23.18
N ALA A 171 -9.49 20.17 -22.89
CA ALA A 171 -10.12 19.31 -21.89
C ALA A 171 -9.08 18.63 -21.00
N ILE A 172 -9.44 18.29 -19.76
CA ILE A 172 -8.59 17.68 -18.75
C ILE A 172 -9.23 16.39 -18.24
N THR A 173 -8.46 15.31 -18.19
CA THR A 173 -8.86 14.04 -17.55
C THR A 173 -7.83 13.60 -16.53
N SER A 174 -8.29 13.16 -15.36
CA SER A 174 -7.46 12.44 -14.38
C SER A 174 -7.62 10.94 -14.58
N ASN A 175 -6.52 10.18 -14.49
CA ASN A 175 -6.56 8.72 -14.48
C ASN A 175 -6.82 8.11 -13.08
N GLN A 176 -7.11 8.94 -12.07
CA GLN A 176 -7.31 8.53 -10.67
C GLN A 176 -8.52 9.23 -10.04
N SER A 177 -9.40 8.48 -9.36
CA SER A 177 -10.61 9.03 -8.73
C SER A 177 -10.32 9.97 -7.54
N TRP A 178 -9.19 9.78 -6.86
CA TRP A 178 -8.76 10.58 -5.70
C TRP A 178 -8.14 11.93 -6.07
N CYS A 179 -7.90 12.19 -7.37
CA CYS A 179 -7.33 13.42 -7.89
C CYS A 179 -8.34 14.05 -8.86
N LYS A 180 -9.09 15.05 -8.39
CA LYS A 180 -10.19 15.71 -9.12
C LYS A 180 -9.74 17.08 -9.64
N VAL A 181 -10.31 17.53 -10.75
CA VAL A 181 -9.94 18.80 -11.40
C VAL A 181 -11.15 19.68 -11.68
N GLN A 182 -11.00 21.00 -11.52
CA GLN A 182 -12.03 21.97 -11.88
C GLN A 182 -11.43 23.29 -12.39
N PRO A 183 -11.87 23.83 -13.54
CA PRO A 183 -12.77 23.21 -14.52
C PRO A 183 -12.09 22.08 -15.33
N ALA A 184 -12.86 21.07 -15.74
CA ALA A 184 -12.35 19.94 -16.54
C ALA A 184 -12.27 20.26 -18.06
N SER A 185 -12.70 21.43 -18.50
CA SER A 185 -12.62 21.89 -19.89
C SER A 185 -12.78 23.41 -19.97
N GLY A 186 -12.20 24.04 -21.00
CA GLY A 186 -12.29 25.49 -21.19
C GLY A 186 -11.74 25.97 -22.52
N SER A 187 -11.52 27.28 -22.61
CA SER A 187 -11.01 27.98 -23.78
C SER A 187 -10.10 29.13 -23.36
N GLY A 188 -8.94 29.26 -24.01
CA GLY A 188 -7.96 30.30 -23.67
C GLY A 188 -7.22 29.99 -22.38
N ASN A 189 -6.70 31.04 -21.73
CA ASN A 189 -6.00 30.92 -20.44
C ASN A 189 -6.98 30.59 -19.29
N ALA A 190 -6.57 29.75 -18.34
CA ALA A 190 -7.33 29.48 -17.11
C ALA A 190 -6.42 29.04 -15.95
N GLU A 191 -6.88 29.26 -14.72
CA GLU A 191 -6.41 28.53 -13.54
C GLU A 191 -7.25 27.26 -13.36
N ILE A 192 -6.58 26.14 -13.08
CA ILE A 192 -7.19 24.85 -12.80
C ILE A 192 -6.93 24.50 -11.34
N LYS A 193 -7.99 24.25 -10.58
CA LYS A 193 -7.89 23.67 -9.24
C LYS A 193 -7.82 22.17 -9.32
N ILE A 194 -6.98 21.58 -8.48
CA ILE A 194 -6.84 20.15 -8.25
C ILE A 194 -7.24 19.90 -6.80
N GLN A 195 -8.17 18.97 -6.57
CA GLN A 195 -8.61 18.58 -5.24
C GLN A 195 -8.17 17.14 -4.97
N LEU A 196 -7.38 16.94 -3.91
CA LEU A 196 -6.86 15.62 -3.54
C LEU A 196 -7.60 15.06 -2.33
N GLU A 197 -7.93 13.77 -2.38
CA GLU A 197 -8.31 12.98 -1.20
C GLU A 197 -7.05 12.55 -0.43
N GLU A 198 -7.20 12.10 0.83
CA GLU A 198 -6.07 11.67 1.65
C GLU A 198 -5.43 10.38 1.11
N ASN A 199 -4.09 10.28 1.16
CA ASN A 199 -3.35 9.06 0.86
C ASN A 199 -3.07 8.25 2.14
N LEU A 200 -4.00 7.38 2.50
CA LEU A 200 -3.89 6.44 3.62
C LEU A 200 -3.04 5.19 3.31
N LEU A 201 -2.43 5.09 2.12
CA LEU A 201 -1.62 3.93 1.74
C LEU A 201 -0.21 4.03 2.32
N GLU A 202 0.41 2.88 2.60
CA GLU A 202 1.82 2.80 3.03
C GLU A 202 2.81 3.37 1.99
N ASN A 203 2.43 3.38 0.71
CA ASN A 203 3.25 3.82 -0.41
C ASN A 203 2.81 5.19 -0.97
N GLU A 204 3.74 5.86 -1.66
CA GLU A 204 3.39 7.00 -2.52
C GLU A 204 2.40 6.57 -3.63
N ARG A 205 1.57 7.49 -4.09
CA ARG A 205 0.64 7.26 -5.21
C ARG A 205 0.67 8.41 -6.21
N THR A 206 0.42 8.10 -7.47
CA THR A 206 0.59 9.05 -8.58
C THR A 206 -0.65 9.10 -9.45
N ALA A 207 -1.15 10.30 -9.70
CA ALA A 207 -2.12 10.59 -10.75
C ALA A 207 -1.43 11.27 -11.94
N ILE A 208 -1.96 11.02 -13.14
CA ILE A 208 -1.57 11.68 -14.37
C ILE A 208 -2.80 12.45 -14.84
N LEU A 209 -2.69 13.78 -14.82
CA LEU A 209 -3.64 14.67 -15.46
C LEU A 209 -3.23 14.80 -16.92
N THR A 210 -4.06 14.34 -17.85
CA THR A 210 -3.87 14.54 -19.29
C THR A 210 -4.69 15.74 -19.73
N ILE A 211 -4.03 16.77 -20.24
CA ILE A 211 -4.66 17.95 -20.83
C ILE A 211 -4.55 17.84 -22.34
N SER A 212 -5.70 17.70 -23.01
CA SER A 212 -5.81 17.61 -24.45
C SER A 212 -6.35 18.92 -25.04
N PRO A 213 -5.50 19.73 -25.70
CA PRO A 213 -5.97 20.82 -26.56
C PRO A 213 -6.69 20.26 -27.78
N ASN A 214 -7.64 21.03 -28.32
CA ASN A 214 -8.22 20.77 -29.64
C ASN A 214 -7.25 21.22 -30.76
N LYS A 215 -7.57 20.89 -32.02
CA LYS A 215 -6.66 21.03 -33.20
C LYS A 215 -5.45 20.07 -33.11
N ASN A 216 -4.52 20.17 -34.06
CA ASN A 216 -3.36 19.29 -34.20
C ASN A 216 -2.21 19.67 -33.23
N VAL A 217 -2.55 19.95 -31.98
CA VAL A 217 -1.62 20.34 -30.92
C VAL A 217 -1.41 19.14 -29.98
N ALA A 218 -0.16 18.90 -29.56
CA ALA A 218 0.13 17.77 -28.68
C ALA A 218 -0.45 17.98 -27.26
N SER A 219 -1.09 16.93 -26.72
CA SER A 219 -1.51 16.90 -25.31
C SER A 219 -0.32 17.00 -24.36
N GLN A 220 -0.54 17.62 -23.21
CA GLN A 220 0.45 17.74 -22.13
C GLN A 220 -0.03 16.97 -20.90
N THR A 221 0.92 16.53 -20.08
CA THR A 221 0.65 15.73 -18.87
C THR A 221 1.22 16.39 -17.64
N ILE A 222 0.45 16.41 -16.55
CA ILE A 222 0.93 16.80 -15.22
C ILE A 222 0.92 15.56 -14.33
N THR A 223 2.08 15.23 -13.78
CA THR A 223 2.24 14.20 -12.76
C THR A 223 1.89 14.81 -11.40
N VAL A 224 0.92 14.23 -10.71
CA VAL A 224 0.60 14.58 -9.32
C VAL A 224 1.05 13.42 -8.44
N LYS A 225 2.19 13.59 -7.79
CA LYS A 225 2.78 12.62 -6.86
C LYS A 225 2.35 12.97 -5.45
N GLN A 226 1.60 12.08 -4.80
CA GLN A 226 1.13 12.26 -3.43
C GLN A 226 1.90 11.35 -2.48
N ALA A 227 2.52 11.95 -1.46
CA ALA A 227 3.28 11.24 -0.44
C ALA A 227 2.42 10.18 0.28
N THR A 228 3.08 9.13 0.75
CA THR A 228 2.52 8.23 1.78
C THR A 228 2.22 9.03 3.05
N LYS A 229 1.20 8.61 3.82
CA LYS A 229 1.02 9.06 5.21
C LYS A 229 2.20 8.67 6.11
N GLY A 230 2.93 7.63 5.70
CA GLY A 230 3.97 6.98 6.47
C GLY A 230 3.37 6.17 7.62
N SER A 231 4.13 5.20 8.11
CA SER A 231 3.97 4.81 9.51
C SER A 231 4.73 5.83 10.35
N ALA A 232 4.12 6.36 11.41
CA ALA A 232 4.79 7.33 12.25
C ALA A 232 5.80 6.60 13.15
N THR A 233 7.08 6.86 12.95
CA THR A 233 8.16 6.24 13.73
C THR A 233 8.13 6.71 15.17
N PHE A 234 8.10 5.76 16.11
CA PHE A 234 8.24 5.97 17.54
C PHE A 234 9.61 5.42 17.97
N SER A 235 10.47 6.30 18.48
CA SER A 235 11.86 6.04 18.89
C SER A 235 12.16 6.76 20.22
N ASP A 236 13.31 6.48 20.82
CA ASP A 236 13.76 7.18 22.04
C ASP A 236 13.99 8.69 21.84
N GLU A 237 14.26 9.11 20.60
CA GLU A 237 14.34 10.53 20.20
C GLU A 237 12.96 11.18 19.97
N THR A 238 11.86 10.42 20.03
CA THR A 238 10.52 10.97 19.78
C THR A 238 10.11 11.93 20.88
N ILE A 239 9.87 13.19 20.51
CA ILE A 239 9.43 14.24 21.42
C ILE A 239 7.90 14.15 21.60
N ALA A 240 7.45 14.16 22.86
CA ALA A 240 6.02 14.18 23.19
C ALA A 240 5.33 15.45 22.68
N ALA A 241 4.12 15.31 22.15
CA ALA A 241 3.23 16.44 21.91
C ALA A 241 2.80 17.08 23.26
N SER A 242 2.62 18.39 23.30
CA SER A 242 2.13 19.08 24.51
C SER A 242 0.65 18.76 24.80
N THR A 243 -0.13 18.60 23.72
CA THR A 243 -1.59 18.36 23.72
C THR A 243 -1.94 17.39 22.59
N PHE A 244 -3.13 16.79 22.63
CA PHE A 244 -3.70 16.14 21.44
C PHE A 244 -4.25 17.23 20.51
N GLU A 245 -4.00 17.12 19.21
CA GLU A 245 -4.47 18.11 18.23
C GLU A 245 -6.00 18.08 18.06
N ARG A 246 -6.64 16.94 18.38
CA ARG A 246 -8.08 16.69 18.14
C ARG A 246 -8.65 15.74 19.21
N GLY A 247 -9.90 15.99 19.60
CA GLY A 247 -10.65 15.19 20.57
C GLY A 247 -10.60 15.72 22.01
N SER A 248 -11.68 15.48 22.75
CA SER A 248 -11.85 15.79 24.18
C SER A 248 -11.63 14.56 25.09
N GLY A 249 -11.50 13.38 24.47
CA GLY A 249 -11.35 12.10 25.16
C GLY A 249 -12.66 11.54 25.68
N THR A 250 -13.80 12.02 25.16
CA THR A 250 -15.14 11.47 25.43
C THR A 250 -15.47 10.34 24.44
N GLU A 251 -16.54 9.57 24.67
CA GLU A 251 -16.88 8.43 23.79
C GLU A 251 -17.22 8.87 22.35
N ASP A 252 -17.99 9.95 22.21
CA ASP A 252 -18.35 10.54 20.90
C ASP A 252 -17.18 11.31 20.25
N ASP A 253 -16.29 11.89 21.06
CA ASP A 253 -15.16 12.72 20.62
C ASP A 253 -13.84 12.28 21.30
N PRO A 254 -13.29 11.11 20.91
CA PRO A 254 -12.10 10.53 21.52
C PRO A 254 -10.83 11.29 21.13
N PHE A 255 -9.81 11.25 22.01
CA PHE A 255 -8.49 11.78 21.69
C PHE A 255 -7.91 11.04 20.47
N LEU A 256 -7.64 11.77 19.39
CA LEU A 256 -7.06 11.20 18.19
C LEU A 256 -5.54 11.14 18.32
N ILE A 257 -4.97 10.01 17.91
CA ILE A 257 -3.53 9.75 17.86
C ILE A 257 -3.13 9.68 16.39
N VAL A 258 -2.74 10.83 15.82
CA VAL A 258 -2.46 11.00 14.38
C VAL A 258 -0.97 10.86 14.04
N ASN A 259 -0.09 10.85 15.05
CA ASN A 259 1.36 10.78 14.90
C ASN A 259 2.04 10.16 16.14
N ALA A 260 3.33 9.84 16.03
CA ALA A 260 4.11 9.23 17.11
C ALA A 260 4.31 10.16 18.32
N SER A 261 4.38 11.49 18.13
CA SER A 261 4.47 12.45 19.22
C SER A 261 3.24 12.46 20.13
N GLN A 262 2.05 12.21 19.58
CA GLN A 262 0.82 12.04 20.36
C GLN A 262 0.76 10.69 21.08
N LEU A 263 1.28 9.61 20.47
CA LEU A 263 1.45 8.35 21.21
C LEU A 263 2.48 8.51 22.33
N LYS A 264 3.56 9.25 22.10
CA LYS A 264 4.60 9.55 23.09
C LYS A 264 4.04 10.39 24.24
N LYS A 265 3.17 11.37 23.97
CA LYS A 265 2.38 12.06 25.01
C LYS A 265 1.60 11.04 25.86
N LEU A 266 0.87 10.11 25.23
CA LEU A 266 0.08 9.11 25.95
C LEU A 266 0.95 8.19 26.83
N VAL A 267 2.06 7.69 26.29
CA VAL A 267 3.03 6.84 27.02
C VAL A 267 3.65 7.60 28.19
N ASP A 268 4.10 8.83 27.97
CA ASP A 268 4.76 9.64 28.99
C ASP A 268 3.78 10.15 30.05
N ASP A 269 2.52 10.41 29.69
CA ASP A 269 1.48 10.79 30.64
C ASP A 269 1.03 9.60 31.50
N LEU A 270 0.69 8.45 30.91
CA LEU A 270 0.16 7.29 31.65
C LEU A 270 1.18 6.63 32.57
N ASN A 271 2.48 6.84 32.34
CA ASN A 271 3.54 6.38 33.24
C ASN A 271 3.93 7.40 34.34
N LYS A 272 3.22 8.53 34.46
CA LYS A 272 3.33 9.41 35.63
C LYS A 272 2.57 8.82 36.82
N MET A 273 3.17 8.89 38.01
CA MET A 273 2.51 8.48 39.25
C MET A 273 1.21 9.27 39.47
N ASN A 274 0.16 8.57 39.90
CA ASN A 274 -1.16 9.13 40.23
C ASN A 274 -1.87 9.88 39.09
N ASN A 275 -1.67 9.45 37.83
CA ASN A 275 -2.43 9.96 36.70
C ASN A 275 -3.90 9.46 36.74
N GLU A 276 -4.81 10.33 37.19
CA GLU A 276 -6.26 10.12 37.07
C GLU A 276 -6.86 10.76 35.80
N GLU A 277 -6.15 11.67 35.12
CA GLU A 277 -6.61 12.46 33.95
C GLU A 277 -7.12 11.59 32.80
N TYR A 278 -6.51 10.41 32.63
CA TYR A 278 -6.84 9.45 31.58
C TYR A 278 -7.87 8.37 32.00
N THR A 279 -8.41 8.45 33.22
CA THR A 279 -9.48 7.55 33.67
C THR A 279 -10.77 7.83 32.91
N ASN A 280 -11.42 6.80 32.38
CA ASN A 280 -12.64 6.92 31.58
C ASN A 280 -12.44 7.84 30.35
N LYS A 281 -11.24 7.82 29.75
CA LYS A 281 -10.97 8.48 28.48
C LYS A 281 -11.07 7.52 27.32
N HIS A 282 -11.44 8.06 26.16
CA HIS A 282 -11.54 7.32 24.92
C HIS A 282 -10.49 7.85 23.95
N LEU A 283 -9.71 6.95 23.35
CA LEU A 283 -8.59 7.26 22.46
C LEU A 283 -8.71 6.46 21.18
N LYS A 284 -8.25 7.03 20.06
CA LYS A 284 -8.39 6.44 18.73
C LYS A 284 -7.11 6.62 17.89
N LEU A 285 -6.54 5.52 17.40
CA LEU A 285 -5.47 5.60 16.40
C LEU A 285 -6.01 6.14 15.07
N MET A 286 -5.21 6.99 14.43
CA MET A 286 -5.50 7.56 13.11
C MET A 286 -4.35 7.34 12.11
N THR A 287 -3.35 6.52 12.48
CA THR A 287 -2.21 6.13 11.64
C THR A 287 -1.54 4.85 12.15
N ASP A 288 -0.82 4.14 11.28
CA ASP A 288 0.08 3.03 11.66
C ASP A 288 1.32 3.57 12.40
N ILE A 289 1.79 2.88 13.43
CA ILE A 289 2.96 3.29 14.24
C ILE A 289 4.10 2.27 14.06
N HIS A 290 5.32 2.75 13.84
CA HIS A 290 6.51 1.90 13.72
C HIS A 290 7.45 2.14 14.92
N VAL A 291 7.47 1.20 15.87
CA VAL A 291 8.29 1.29 17.07
C VAL A 291 9.71 0.82 16.76
N THR A 292 10.65 1.75 16.86
CA THR A 292 12.10 1.56 16.73
C THR A 292 12.84 2.10 17.95
N ALA A 293 12.15 2.21 19.10
CA ALA A 293 12.78 2.49 20.37
C ALA A 293 13.55 1.24 20.87
N ASP A 294 14.69 1.45 21.52
CA ASP A 294 15.52 0.36 22.05
C ASP A 294 14.75 -0.46 23.12
N GLU A 295 13.84 0.17 23.86
CA GLU A 295 12.95 -0.50 24.81
C GLU A 295 11.55 0.13 24.82
N TRP A 296 10.50 -0.69 24.78
CA TRP A 296 9.11 -0.23 24.82
C TRP A 296 8.60 -0.19 26.26
N ILE A 297 8.11 0.98 26.69
CA ILE A 297 7.46 1.14 28.00
C ILE A 297 5.96 0.82 27.83
N PRO A 298 5.42 -0.26 28.42
CA PRO A 298 4.05 -0.68 28.17
C PRO A 298 3.02 0.34 28.66
N ILE A 299 1.98 0.57 27.87
CA ILE A 299 0.91 1.50 28.24
C ILE A 299 0.05 0.87 29.35
N ASN A 300 -0.15 1.59 30.45
CA ASN A 300 -1.02 1.17 31.55
C ASN A 300 -2.28 2.05 31.55
N PHE A 301 -3.46 1.44 31.36
CA PHE A 301 -4.70 2.18 31.08
C PHE A 301 -5.89 1.61 31.90
N SER A 302 -6.86 2.43 32.26
CA SER A 302 -8.00 1.96 33.08
C SER A 302 -9.26 2.78 32.94
N ASN A 303 -10.37 2.09 32.69
CA ASN A 303 -11.69 2.62 32.36
C ASN A 303 -11.73 3.48 31.08
N GLY A 304 -12.76 3.31 30.24
CA GLY A 304 -12.83 3.91 28.90
C GLY A 304 -12.27 2.98 27.80
N THR A 305 -11.92 3.54 26.64
CA THR A 305 -11.64 2.76 25.42
C THR A 305 -10.36 3.19 24.70
N PHE A 306 -9.56 2.22 24.23
CA PHE A 306 -8.58 2.42 23.17
C PHE A 306 -9.05 1.72 21.88
N ASP A 307 -9.36 2.51 20.86
CA ASP A 307 -9.81 2.04 19.55
C ASP A 307 -8.64 2.12 18.55
N GLY A 308 -8.08 0.97 18.20
CA GLY A 308 -7.04 0.86 17.18
C GLY A 308 -7.52 1.23 15.77
N ASN A 309 -8.84 1.29 15.55
CA ASN A 309 -9.46 1.83 14.34
C ASN A 309 -8.97 1.17 13.02
N GLY A 310 -8.47 -0.06 13.09
CA GLY A 310 -7.89 -0.80 11.96
C GLY A 310 -6.41 -0.50 11.68
N TYR A 311 -5.74 0.30 12.52
CA TYR A 311 -4.31 0.61 12.39
C TYR A 311 -3.41 -0.39 13.14
N THR A 312 -2.15 -0.42 12.71
CA THR A 312 -1.16 -1.43 13.09
C THR A 312 0.03 -0.83 13.83
N ILE A 313 0.45 -1.50 14.91
CA ILE A 313 1.75 -1.27 15.56
C ILE A 313 2.78 -2.24 14.96
N ARG A 314 3.90 -1.71 14.48
CA ARG A 314 4.96 -2.42 13.74
C ARG A 314 6.32 -2.21 14.42
N GLY A 315 7.34 -2.94 13.98
CA GLY A 315 8.72 -2.80 14.48
C GLY A 315 9.03 -3.77 15.61
N LEU A 316 9.59 -3.29 16.71
CA LEU A 316 9.96 -4.09 17.88
C LEU A 316 9.29 -3.54 19.15
N LEU A 317 8.66 -4.42 19.92
CA LEU A 317 8.28 -4.18 21.31
C LEU A 317 9.19 -5.05 22.19
N PHE A 318 10.19 -4.44 22.83
CA PHE A 318 11.14 -5.12 23.71
C PHE A 318 11.03 -4.63 25.16
N THR A 319 11.23 -5.52 26.14
CA THR A 319 11.59 -5.15 27.51
C THR A 319 12.60 -6.12 28.12
N SER A 320 13.45 -5.57 28.98
CA SER A 320 14.30 -6.28 29.94
C SER A 320 13.88 -6.02 31.40
N LYS A 321 12.89 -5.14 31.62
CA LYS A 321 12.57 -4.52 32.93
C LYS A 321 11.18 -4.84 33.47
N ASP A 322 10.24 -5.24 32.62
CA ASP A 322 8.85 -5.49 33.00
C ASP A 322 8.44 -6.96 32.87
N SER A 323 8.06 -7.59 33.98
CA SER A 323 7.42 -8.91 33.99
C SER A 323 6.01 -8.94 33.39
N VAL A 324 5.46 -7.77 33.03
CA VAL A 324 4.09 -7.59 32.55
C VAL A 324 4.11 -6.74 31.27
N PHE A 325 4.00 -7.40 30.11
CA PHE A 325 4.46 -6.82 28.85
C PHE A 325 3.52 -7.04 27.66
N GLY A 326 3.52 -6.06 26.77
CA GLY A 326 2.71 -5.97 25.56
C GLY A 326 2.70 -4.54 25.05
N PHE A 327 1.91 -4.23 24.03
CA PHE A 327 1.63 -2.83 23.70
C PHE A 327 1.00 -2.12 24.92
N PHE A 328 0.02 -2.77 25.55
CA PHE A 328 -0.42 -2.46 26.91
C PHE A 328 0.25 -3.39 27.92
N GLY A 329 0.71 -2.85 29.05
CA GLY A 329 1.16 -3.63 30.20
C GLY A 329 -0.04 -4.16 30.97
N ARG A 330 -0.79 -3.24 31.59
CA ARG A 330 -2.02 -3.56 32.33
C ARG A 330 -3.21 -2.75 31.84
N ILE A 331 -4.34 -3.43 31.62
CA ILE A 331 -5.66 -2.79 31.47
C ILE A 331 -6.69 -3.34 32.47
N LYS A 332 -7.47 -2.45 33.08
CA LYS A 332 -8.36 -2.78 34.21
C LYS A 332 -9.60 -1.90 34.25
N ASN A 333 -10.55 -2.24 35.12
CA ASN A 333 -11.72 -1.43 35.50
C ASN A 333 -12.60 -1.06 34.29
N SER A 334 -13.20 -2.04 33.63
CA SER A 334 -14.08 -1.86 32.46
C SER A 334 -13.41 -1.22 31.23
N ALA A 335 -12.08 -1.32 31.13
CA ALA A 335 -11.36 -0.89 29.94
C ALA A 335 -11.71 -1.75 28.71
N THR A 336 -11.81 -1.10 27.55
CA THR A 336 -11.96 -1.77 26.25
C THR A 336 -10.75 -1.48 25.36
N VAL A 337 -10.16 -2.52 24.76
CA VAL A 337 -9.18 -2.38 23.68
C VAL A 337 -9.74 -3.09 22.46
N LYS A 338 -9.94 -2.36 21.35
CA LYS A 338 -10.56 -2.92 20.14
C LYS A 338 -9.88 -2.50 18.85
N ASN A 339 -10.11 -3.26 17.77
CA ASN A 339 -9.67 -2.95 16.40
C ASN A 339 -8.17 -2.65 16.24
N LEU A 340 -7.32 -3.27 17.07
CA LEU A 340 -5.88 -2.98 17.14
C LEU A 340 -5.06 -4.16 16.62
N HIS A 341 -4.14 -3.88 15.69
CA HIS A 341 -3.33 -4.90 15.04
C HIS A 341 -1.86 -4.79 15.46
N ILE A 342 -1.24 -5.89 15.88
CA ILE A 342 0.18 -5.93 16.27
C ILE A 342 0.95 -6.77 15.24
N ALA A 343 1.75 -6.08 14.43
CA ALA A 343 2.71 -6.64 13.48
C ALA A 343 4.16 -6.24 13.83
N ALA A 344 4.40 -5.88 15.10
CA ALA A 344 5.71 -5.80 15.71
C ALA A 344 6.16 -7.16 16.25
N GLU A 345 7.46 -7.41 16.32
CA GLU A 345 8.01 -8.54 17.09
C GLU A 345 7.96 -8.18 18.58
N VAL A 346 7.63 -9.14 19.45
CA VAL A 346 7.36 -8.88 20.87
C VAL A 346 8.25 -9.74 21.74
N LYS A 347 9.12 -9.11 22.54
CA LYS A 347 10.21 -9.80 23.24
C LYS A 347 10.32 -9.34 24.69
N ASN A 348 9.99 -10.23 25.63
CA ASN A 348 10.21 -10.02 27.06
C ASN A 348 11.38 -10.88 27.56
N GLU A 349 12.47 -10.22 27.96
CA GLU A 349 13.66 -10.81 28.59
C GLU A 349 13.84 -10.28 30.02
N TYR A 350 12.75 -10.15 30.78
CA TYR A 350 12.80 -9.81 32.20
C TYR A 350 13.40 -10.94 33.05
N TYR A 351 14.55 -10.67 33.67
CA TYR A 351 15.21 -11.55 34.64
C TYR A 351 15.18 -10.94 36.04
N GLY A 352 14.09 -11.19 36.76
CA GLY A 352 13.94 -10.80 38.16
C GLY A 352 14.43 -11.85 39.17
N SER A 353 14.07 -11.63 40.42
CA SER A 353 14.05 -12.65 41.48
C SER A 353 12.82 -12.44 42.37
N GLY A 354 12.28 -13.52 42.93
CA GLY A 354 11.10 -13.47 43.78
C GLY A 354 9.76 -13.74 43.08
N TYR A 355 8.78 -14.14 43.90
CA TYR A 355 7.48 -14.69 43.49
C TYR A 355 6.53 -13.61 42.96
N PHE A 356 6.60 -13.34 41.66
CA PHE A 356 5.70 -12.42 40.95
C PHE A 356 5.13 -13.07 39.69
N THR A 357 3.81 -12.99 39.49
CA THR A 357 3.14 -13.47 38.28
C THR A 357 3.59 -12.66 37.06
N CYS A 358 4.17 -13.33 36.07
CA CYS A 358 4.56 -12.70 34.81
C CYS A 358 3.47 -12.90 33.74
N GLY A 359 3.24 -11.89 32.89
CA GLY A 359 2.16 -11.89 31.92
C GLY A 359 2.55 -11.12 30.66
N THR A 360 2.79 -11.84 29.57
CA THR A 360 3.22 -11.26 28.30
C THR A 360 2.26 -11.62 27.17
N GLY A 361 1.72 -10.61 26.48
CA GLY A 361 0.89 -10.80 25.29
C GLY A 361 0.98 -9.60 24.37
N ALA A 362 0.90 -9.81 23.05
CA ALA A 362 1.26 -8.78 22.07
C ALA A 362 0.42 -7.51 22.21
N VAL A 363 -0.88 -7.66 22.50
CA VAL A 363 -1.78 -6.53 22.76
C VAL A 363 -1.75 -6.15 24.23
N VAL A 364 -1.84 -7.13 25.15
CA VAL A 364 -1.93 -6.88 26.60
C VAL A 364 -1.11 -7.88 27.42
N GLY A 365 -0.32 -7.39 28.38
CA GLY A 365 0.35 -8.23 29.38
C GLY A 365 -0.63 -8.88 30.38
N ILE A 366 -1.31 -8.08 31.20
CA ILE A 366 -2.31 -8.56 32.18
C ILE A 366 -3.59 -7.71 32.13
N THR A 367 -4.75 -8.34 32.24
CA THR A 367 -6.05 -7.66 32.31
C THR A 367 -7.00 -8.21 33.37
N SER A 368 -7.93 -7.37 33.86
CA SER A 368 -9.12 -7.86 34.56
C SER A 368 -10.36 -7.00 34.28
N ASN A 369 -11.55 -7.62 34.32
CA ASN A 369 -12.85 -6.96 34.16
C ASN A 369 -12.88 -6.02 32.95
N SER A 370 -12.52 -6.52 31.77
CA SER A 370 -12.25 -5.73 30.56
C SER A 370 -12.75 -6.42 29.28
N ILE A 371 -12.67 -5.73 28.14
CA ILE A 371 -13.03 -6.25 26.82
C ILE A 371 -11.83 -6.10 25.85
N ILE A 372 -11.48 -7.19 25.16
CA ILE A 372 -10.55 -7.21 24.02
C ILE A 372 -11.35 -7.67 22.79
N GLU A 373 -11.43 -6.84 21.74
CA GLU A 373 -12.30 -7.13 20.59
C GLU A 373 -11.62 -6.86 19.24
N ASN A 374 -11.70 -7.81 18.29
CA ASN A 374 -11.20 -7.62 16.91
C ASN A 374 -9.71 -7.19 16.87
N CYS A 375 -8.92 -7.62 17.85
CA CYS A 375 -7.48 -7.38 17.92
C CYS A 375 -6.70 -8.53 17.29
N THR A 376 -5.53 -8.25 16.70
CA THR A 376 -4.75 -9.28 15.99
C THR A 376 -3.26 -9.25 16.29
N PHE A 377 -2.61 -10.41 16.10
CA PHE A 377 -1.16 -10.55 16.19
C PHE A 377 -0.58 -11.42 15.06
N SER A 378 0.48 -10.95 14.41
CA SER A 378 0.99 -11.55 13.16
C SER A 378 2.51 -11.74 13.08
N LYS A 379 3.20 -11.79 14.22
CA LYS A 379 4.68 -11.89 14.31
C LYS A 379 5.12 -12.94 15.33
N ILE A 380 6.40 -12.95 15.71
CA ILE A 380 6.89 -13.79 16.81
C ILE A 380 6.73 -13.05 18.15
N ILE A 381 6.20 -13.75 19.15
CA ILE A 381 6.24 -13.35 20.56
C ILE A 381 7.06 -14.35 21.36
N THR A 382 8.02 -13.84 22.12
CA THR A 382 8.85 -14.60 23.06
C THR A 382 8.80 -13.96 24.44
N ALA A 383 8.55 -14.78 25.47
CA ALA A 383 8.68 -14.38 26.86
C ALA A 383 9.53 -15.39 27.62
N MET A 384 10.53 -14.89 28.34
CA MET A 384 11.35 -15.68 29.27
C MET A 384 10.80 -15.57 30.69
N GLY A 385 11.02 -16.59 31.51
CA GLY A 385 10.42 -16.69 32.83
C GLY A 385 11.29 -16.14 33.95
N ASN A 386 10.66 -15.35 34.83
CA ASN A 386 11.21 -15.10 36.17
C ASN A 386 11.37 -16.43 36.94
N MET A 387 12.32 -16.48 37.87
CA MET A 387 12.85 -17.75 38.41
C MET A 387 12.10 -18.31 39.65
N ASP A 388 10.98 -17.70 40.04
CA ASP A 388 10.15 -18.13 41.18
C ASP A 388 8.64 -18.09 40.92
N GLY A 389 8.17 -17.34 39.90
CA GLY A 389 6.75 -17.00 39.72
C GLY A 389 6.16 -17.48 38.40
N ASP A 390 4.88 -17.87 38.43
CA ASP A 390 4.17 -18.39 37.26
C ASP A 390 4.13 -17.39 36.09
N CYS A 391 4.40 -17.91 34.90
CA CYS A 391 4.55 -17.11 33.70
C CYS A 391 3.51 -17.46 32.64
N ASN A 392 2.89 -16.41 32.09
CA ASN A 392 1.69 -16.52 31.26
C ASN A 392 1.93 -15.81 29.93
N LEU A 393 2.04 -16.60 28.86
CA LEU A 393 2.38 -16.15 27.51
C LEU A 393 1.19 -16.39 26.58
N GLY A 394 0.60 -15.31 26.05
CA GLY A 394 -0.48 -15.39 25.07
C GLY A 394 -0.15 -14.66 23.78
N GLY A 395 -0.63 -15.14 22.63
CA GLY A 395 -0.48 -14.41 21.37
C GLY A 395 -1.17 -13.03 21.36
N ILE A 396 -2.23 -12.85 22.14
CA ILE A 396 -2.95 -11.57 22.29
C ILE A 396 -2.85 -11.03 23.72
N VAL A 397 -3.12 -11.87 24.73
CA VAL A 397 -3.20 -11.49 26.16
C VAL A 397 -2.33 -12.42 27.02
N GLY A 398 -1.43 -11.91 27.85
CA GLY A 398 -0.64 -12.76 28.76
C GLY A 398 -1.51 -13.46 29.81
N MET A 399 -2.19 -12.67 30.65
CA MET A 399 -3.15 -13.17 31.65
C MET A 399 -4.42 -12.33 31.74
N ALA A 400 -5.58 -12.95 32.02
CA ALA A 400 -6.87 -12.27 32.17
C ALA A 400 -7.68 -12.76 33.39
N SER A 401 -8.65 -11.97 33.85
CA SER A 401 -9.63 -12.39 34.88
C SER A 401 -10.96 -11.68 34.68
N ASN A 402 -12.05 -12.45 34.54
CA ASN A 402 -13.39 -11.94 34.20
C ASN A 402 -13.36 -11.00 32.97
N THR A 403 -12.70 -11.43 31.89
CA THR A 403 -12.47 -10.62 30.68
C THR A 403 -13.14 -11.28 29.47
N LYS A 404 -13.72 -10.46 28.59
CA LYS A 404 -14.21 -10.90 27.28
C LYS A 404 -13.12 -10.71 26.23
N ILE A 405 -12.76 -11.78 25.51
CA ILE A 405 -11.80 -11.76 24.40
C ILE A 405 -12.53 -12.27 23.16
N GLN A 406 -12.89 -11.37 22.25
CA GLN A 406 -13.86 -11.64 21.19
C GLN A 406 -13.27 -11.33 19.81
N ASN A 407 -13.54 -12.20 18.84
CA ASN A 407 -13.17 -12.02 17.42
C ASN A 407 -11.66 -11.76 17.18
N CYS A 408 -10.79 -12.14 18.13
CA CYS A 408 -9.36 -11.87 18.05
C CYS A 408 -8.65 -12.93 17.21
N LYS A 409 -7.58 -12.53 16.48
CA LYS A 409 -6.89 -13.41 15.53
C LYS A 409 -5.38 -13.42 15.66
N MET A 410 -4.78 -14.60 15.77
CA MET A 410 -3.34 -14.79 15.65
C MET A 410 -2.97 -15.50 14.34
N THR A 411 -1.94 -14.99 13.64
CA THR A 411 -1.29 -15.64 12.49
C THR A 411 0.23 -15.77 12.66
N GLY A 412 0.74 -15.51 13.86
CA GLY A 412 2.16 -15.47 14.19
C GLY A 412 2.69 -16.74 14.86
N THR A 413 3.77 -16.56 15.62
CA THR A 413 4.43 -17.60 16.42
C THR A 413 4.42 -17.21 17.88
N VAL A 414 3.96 -18.10 18.76
CA VAL A 414 4.19 -18.01 20.21
C VAL A 414 5.32 -18.97 20.57
N LYS A 415 6.35 -18.47 21.26
CA LYS A 415 7.45 -19.31 21.75
C LYS A 415 7.80 -18.96 23.20
N GLY A 416 7.53 -19.88 24.12
CA GLY A 416 8.03 -19.79 25.49
C GLY A 416 9.56 -19.87 25.56
N GLY A 417 10.15 -19.16 26.51
CA GLY A 417 11.54 -19.34 26.93
C GLY A 417 11.67 -20.36 28.05
N VAL A 418 12.78 -20.28 28.80
CA VAL A 418 13.00 -21.07 30.02
C VAL A 418 12.35 -20.38 31.23
N SER A 419 11.82 -21.16 32.17
CA SER A 419 11.34 -20.71 33.48
C SER A 419 11.69 -21.73 34.59
N TYR A 420 11.54 -21.32 35.84
CA TYR A 420 11.66 -22.19 37.02
C TYR A 420 10.31 -22.42 37.74
N SER A 421 9.22 -21.76 37.31
CA SER A 421 7.86 -22.02 37.80
C SER A 421 6.98 -22.61 36.70
N THR A 422 5.70 -22.84 37.02
CA THR A 422 4.68 -23.27 36.08
C THR A 422 4.51 -22.25 34.95
N PHE A 423 4.37 -22.74 33.72
CA PHE A 423 4.31 -21.91 32.51
C PHE A 423 3.03 -22.20 31.71
N HIS A 424 2.29 -21.14 31.38
CA HIS A 424 1.05 -21.20 30.60
C HIS A 424 1.28 -20.54 29.24
N THR A 425 0.97 -21.23 28.14
CA THR A 425 1.19 -20.76 26.76
C THR A 425 -0.05 -20.96 25.90
N GLY A 426 -0.52 -19.93 25.20
CA GLY A 426 -1.61 -20.08 24.23
C GLY A 426 -1.64 -19.07 23.09
N GLY A 427 -2.31 -19.43 21.99
CA GLY A 427 -2.38 -18.59 20.79
C GLY A 427 -3.21 -17.31 20.95
N ILE A 428 -4.16 -17.29 21.89
CA ILE A 428 -4.87 -16.08 22.30
C ILE A 428 -4.43 -15.66 23.71
N ILE A 429 -4.46 -16.58 24.67
CA ILE A 429 -4.19 -16.29 26.09
C ILE A 429 -3.28 -17.31 26.78
N GLY A 430 -2.41 -16.86 27.69
CA GLY A 430 -1.67 -17.74 28.60
C GLY A 430 -2.59 -18.37 29.64
N LEU A 431 -3.07 -17.57 30.59
CA LEU A 431 -3.93 -17.99 31.71
C LEU A 431 -5.11 -17.02 31.88
N GLY A 432 -6.32 -17.49 32.21
CA GLY A 432 -7.35 -16.58 32.72
C GLY A 432 -8.76 -17.12 32.86
N SER A 433 -9.72 -16.20 33.00
CA SER A 433 -11.16 -16.51 33.11
C SER A 433 -12.03 -15.45 32.41
N GLY A 434 -13.31 -15.74 32.20
CA GLY A 434 -14.29 -14.89 31.52
C GLY A 434 -14.91 -15.54 30.28
N THR A 435 -14.63 -15.01 29.09
CA THR A 435 -15.19 -15.57 27.85
C THR A 435 -14.26 -15.35 26.66
N ILE A 436 -13.88 -16.42 25.98
CA ILE A 436 -13.25 -16.37 24.65
C ILE A 436 -14.29 -16.78 23.61
N SER A 437 -14.56 -15.93 22.61
CA SER A 437 -15.60 -16.18 21.61
C SER A 437 -15.19 -15.75 20.20
N GLY A 438 -15.33 -16.64 19.20
CA GLY A 438 -15.05 -16.33 17.80
C GLY A 438 -13.57 -16.10 17.47
N CYS A 439 -12.65 -16.48 18.37
CA CYS A 439 -11.22 -16.23 18.20
C CYS A 439 -10.54 -17.29 17.33
N THR A 440 -9.59 -16.87 16.48
CA THR A 440 -8.94 -17.76 15.52
C THR A 440 -7.41 -17.71 15.61
N VAL A 441 -6.77 -18.87 15.50
CA VAL A 441 -5.30 -19.00 15.58
C VAL A 441 -4.81 -19.87 14.43
N SER A 442 -3.83 -19.35 13.68
CA SER A 442 -3.27 -19.99 12.48
C SER A 442 -1.75 -19.83 12.49
N GLY A 443 -1.02 -20.68 13.20
CA GLY A 443 0.41 -20.46 13.43
C GLY A 443 1.16 -21.57 14.15
N PHE A 444 2.30 -21.20 14.76
CA PHE A 444 3.13 -22.10 15.57
C PHE A 444 3.08 -21.71 17.04
N ILE A 445 2.89 -22.68 17.92
CA ILE A 445 2.91 -22.50 19.38
C ILE A 445 3.91 -23.49 19.97
N SER A 446 5.07 -22.97 20.39
CA SER A 446 5.98 -23.68 21.28
C SER A 446 5.72 -23.24 22.70
N ALA A 447 5.45 -24.20 23.58
CA ALA A 447 5.60 -24.00 25.02
C ALA A 447 7.03 -23.59 25.38
N GLY A 448 7.21 -23.16 26.63
CA GLY A 448 8.52 -22.98 27.24
C GLY A 448 9.12 -24.27 27.82
N GLU A 449 10.26 -24.11 28.48
CA GLU A 449 10.95 -25.18 29.22
C GLU A 449 10.93 -24.87 30.73
N THR A 450 10.70 -25.87 31.60
CA THR A 450 10.72 -25.67 33.07
C THR A 450 11.83 -26.48 33.76
N THR A 451 12.78 -25.78 34.38
CA THR A 451 13.95 -26.39 35.06
C THR A 451 13.79 -26.51 36.57
N GLY A 452 12.94 -25.67 37.17
CA GLY A 452 12.67 -25.66 38.60
C GLY A 452 11.73 -26.77 39.08
N TYR A 453 11.71 -27.00 40.38
CA TYR A 453 10.83 -27.95 41.07
C TYR A 453 10.45 -27.36 42.43
N GLY A 454 9.20 -27.53 42.83
CA GLY A 454 8.71 -27.12 44.15
C GLY A 454 9.01 -28.15 45.22
N GLN A 455 9.04 -27.73 46.48
CA GLN A 455 9.13 -28.60 47.64
C GLN A 455 7.89 -28.43 48.52
N ALA A 456 7.16 -29.52 48.78
CA ALA A 456 6.02 -29.52 49.70
C ALA A 456 6.50 -29.47 51.17
N PRO A 457 5.65 -29.07 52.13
CA PRO A 457 6.00 -29.06 53.56
C PRO A 457 6.44 -30.41 54.14
N SER A 458 6.13 -31.52 53.46
CA SER A 458 6.58 -32.88 53.78
C SER A 458 8.01 -33.21 53.31
N GLY A 459 8.69 -32.28 52.60
CA GLY A 459 9.96 -32.52 51.93
C GLY A 459 9.84 -33.18 50.54
N PHE A 460 8.62 -33.48 50.08
CA PHE A 460 8.39 -34.07 48.75
C PHE A 460 8.64 -33.04 47.63
N LEU A 461 9.49 -33.40 46.66
CA LEU A 461 9.77 -32.57 45.48
C LEU A 461 8.75 -32.83 44.37
N TYR A 462 8.16 -31.78 43.82
CA TYR A 462 7.17 -31.85 42.74
C TYR A 462 7.56 -30.95 41.55
N GLY A 463 7.16 -31.36 40.35
CA GLY A 463 7.52 -30.65 39.13
C GLY A 463 6.63 -29.46 38.82
N GLN A 464 7.13 -28.58 37.96
CA GLN A 464 6.42 -27.39 37.49
C GLN A 464 5.71 -27.68 36.17
N ASN A 465 4.40 -27.44 36.16
CA ASN A 465 3.52 -27.87 35.08
C ASN A 465 3.60 -26.94 33.86
N LEU A 466 3.28 -27.51 32.70
CA LEU A 466 3.43 -26.86 31.40
C LEU A 466 2.08 -26.93 30.66
N TYR A 467 1.34 -25.83 30.63
CA TYR A 467 0.01 -25.78 30.03
C TYR A 467 0.07 -25.12 28.67
N THR A 468 -0.31 -25.82 27.61
CA THR A 468 -0.13 -25.38 26.21
C THR A 468 -1.39 -25.60 25.40
N GLY A 469 -2.00 -24.52 24.88
CA GLY A 469 -3.23 -24.61 24.10
C GLY A 469 -3.24 -23.80 22.81
N GLY A 470 -3.98 -24.27 21.81
CA GLY A 470 -4.15 -23.52 20.55
C GLY A 470 -4.78 -22.14 20.76
N ILE A 471 -5.71 -22.04 21.69
CA ILE A 471 -6.39 -20.80 22.11
C ILE A 471 -5.88 -20.34 23.48
N ALA A 472 -5.91 -21.21 24.49
CA ALA A 472 -5.60 -20.87 25.87
C ALA A 472 -4.65 -21.88 26.55
N GLY A 473 -3.62 -21.41 27.26
CA GLY A 473 -2.80 -22.31 28.10
C GLY A 473 -3.64 -22.98 29.18
N ARG A 474 -4.28 -22.18 30.04
CA ARG A 474 -5.29 -22.62 31.02
C ARG A 474 -6.44 -21.62 31.12
N PHE A 475 -7.69 -22.09 31.23
CA PHE A 475 -8.85 -21.19 31.22
C PHE A 475 -10.06 -21.63 32.07
N GLY A 476 -10.62 -20.68 32.82
CA GLY A 476 -11.89 -20.76 33.55
C GLY A 476 -13.09 -20.26 32.73
N ASP A 477 -14.32 -20.60 33.13
CA ASP A 477 -15.59 -20.11 32.55
C ASP A 477 -15.92 -20.60 31.12
N PHE A 478 -15.65 -19.84 30.04
CA PHE A 478 -16.19 -20.15 28.70
C PHE A 478 -15.20 -19.99 27.52
N ILE A 479 -15.08 -21.02 26.68
CA ILE A 479 -14.48 -20.95 25.33
C ILE A 479 -15.51 -21.40 24.30
N THR A 480 -15.94 -20.51 23.40
CA THR A 480 -16.93 -20.81 22.34
C THR A 480 -16.45 -20.41 20.95
N GLU A 481 -16.85 -21.14 19.91
CA GLU A 481 -16.69 -20.75 18.49
C GLU A 481 -15.24 -20.41 18.08
N CYS A 482 -14.25 -20.97 18.78
CA CYS A 482 -12.84 -20.70 18.54
C CYS A 482 -12.21 -21.77 17.64
N ALA A 483 -11.27 -21.36 16.78
CA ALA A 483 -10.61 -22.26 15.83
C ALA A 483 -9.08 -22.18 15.89
N PHE A 484 -8.42 -23.34 15.93
CA PHE A 484 -6.97 -23.46 15.79
C PHE A 484 -6.60 -24.18 14.48
N SER A 485 -5.51 -23.74 13.86
CA SER A 485 -4.82 -24.40 12.76
C SER A 485 -3.30 -24.22 12.89
N GLY A 486 -2.54 -25.26 12.55
CA GLY A 486 -1.07 -25.23 12.57
C GLY A 486 -0.47 -26.21 13.58
N THR A 487 0.66 -25.85 14.19
CA THR A 487 1.45 -26.78 14.99
C THR A 487 1.62 -26.32 16.44
N ILE A 488 1.38 -27.23 17.38
CA ILE A 488 1.68 -27.06 18.80
C ILE A 488 2.79 -28.03 19.20
N THR A 489 3.76 -27.52 19.96
CA THR A 489 4.78 -28.31 20.66
C THR A 489 4.63 -28.09 22.16
N GLY A 490 4.25 -29.14 22.89
CA GLY A 490 4.23 -29.14 24.34
C GLY A 490 5.62 -28.98 24.96
N GLY A 491 5.68 -28.48 26.19
CA GLY A 491 6.95 -28.09 26.80
C GLY A 491 7.81 -29.25 27.29
N VAL A 492 9.07 -28.93 27.59
CA VAL A 492 10.03 -29.85 28.23
C VAL A 492 10.20 -29.40 29.68
N GLY A 493 9.93 -30.26 30.67
CA GLY A 493 10.03 -29.80 32.05
C GLY A 493 9.85 -30.85 33.14
N THR A 494 10.01 -30.41 34.39
CA THR A 494 9.99 -31.29 35.58
C THR A 494 8.60 -31.78 35.96
N GLY A 495 7.55 -31.03 35.61
CA GLY A 495 6.14 -31.34 35.89
C GLY A 495 5.40 -31.92 34.70
N ALA A 496 4.08 -31.99 34.80
CA ALA A 496 3.24 -32.55 33.76
C ALA A 496 3.01 -31.53 32.61
N PRO A 497 3.31 -31.87 31.35
CA PRO A 497 2.86 -31.11 30.19
C PRO A 497 1.40 -31.48 29.85
N PHE A 498 0.58 -30.46 29.72
CA PHE A 498 -0.82 -30.50 29.32
C PHE A 498 -0.99 -29.77 27.98
N THR A 499 -1.05 -30.52 26.90
CA THR A 499 -1.11 -29.96 25.54
C THR A 499 -2.46 -30.24 24.88
N GLY A 500 -3.12 -29.22 24.33
CA GLY A 500 -4.36 -29.39 23.58
C GLY A 500 -4.55 -28.43 22.41
N GLY A 501 -5.25 -28.86 21.37
CA GLY A 501 -5.49 -28.03 20.19
C GLY A 501 -6.38 -26.79 20.44
N ILE A 502 -7.14 -26.74 21.53
CA ILE A 502 -7.86 -25.55 22.01
C ILE A 502 -7.30 -25.09 23.36
N ALA A 503 -7.22 -25.97 24.36
CA ALA A 503 -6.78 -25.62 25.71
C ALA A 503 -5.73 -26.59 26.27
N GLY A 504 -4.77 -26.11 27.06
CA GLY A 504 -3.90 -26.99 27.85
C GLY A 504 -4.67 -27.66 28.98
N SER A 505 -5.30 -26.86 29.86
CA SER A 505 -6.23 -27.33 30.89
C SER A 505 -7.43 -26.41 31.05
N THR A 506 -8.58 -26.96 31.48
CA THR A 506 -9.69 -26.18 32.05
C THR A 506 -9.50 -25.96 33.55
N GLU A 507 -10.37 -25.13 34.12
CA GLU A 507 -10.67 -25.06 35.55
C GLU A 507 -12.06 -25.68 35.81
N GLU A 508 -12.43 -25.83 37.08
CA GLU A 508 -13.70 -26.44 37.46
C GLU A 508 -14.90 -25.66 36.89
N GLY A 509 -15.82 -26.36 36.24
CA GLY A 509 -17.00 -25.77 35.60
C GLY A 509 -16.77 -25.13 34.22
N THR A 510 -15.54 -25.03 33.68
CA THR A 510 -15.32 -24.43 32.36
C THR A 510 -16.07 -25.18 31.25
N ILE A 511 -16.71 -24.44 30.33
CA ILE A 511 -17.37 -24.99 29.15
C ILE A 511 -16.55 -24.69 27.89
N ILE A 512 -16.24 -25.73 27.10
CA ILE A 512 -15.66 -25.60 25.75
C ILE A 512 -16.68 -26.10 24.72
N THR A 513 -17.14 -25.20 23.84
CA THR A 513 -18.19 -25.51 22.86
C THR A 513 -17.92 -24.97 21.46
N ASN A 514 -18.46 -25.62 20.43
CA ASN A 514 -18.41 -25.16 19.04
C ASN A 514 -16.98 -24.92 18.50
N CYS A 515 -15.94 -25.48 19.14
CA CYS A 515 -14.54 -25.20 18.83
C CYS A 515 -13.95 -26.21 17.84
N ALA A 516 -13.05 -25.76 16.97
CA ALA A 516 -12.51 -26.58 15.87
C ALA A 516 -10.98 -26.56 15.80
N VAL A 517 -10.39 -27.73 15.64
CA VAL A 517 -8.96 -27.91 15.36
C VAL A 517 -8.84 -28.46 13.93
N SER A 518 -8.43 -27.60 13.02
CA SER A 518 -8.56 -27.81 11.56
C SER A 518 -7.41 -28.63 10.98
N SER A 519 -7.62 -29.28 9.84
CA SER A 519 -6.55 -29.97 9.10
C SER A 519 -5.98 -29.06 8.00
N PRO A 520 -4.64 -29.02 7.77
CA PRO A 520 -3.60 -29.72 8.51
C PRO A 520 -3.22 -29.01 9.82
N SER A 521 -3.19 -29.77 10.92
CA SER A 521 -2.60 -29.36 12.20
C SER A 521 -1.90 -30.52 12.87
N THR A 522 -0.91 -30.22 13.73
CA THR A 522 -0.18 -31.22 14.52
C THR A 522 -0.07 -30.77 15.98
N ILE A 523 -0.53 -31.61 16.91
CA ILE A 523 -0.46 -31.38 18.36
C ILE A 523 0.54 -32.38 18.93
N ASN A 524 1.73 -31.92 19.33
CA ASN A 524 2.76 -32.77 19.91
C ASN A 524 2.77 -32.64 21.44
N GLY A 525 2.69 -33.76 22.15
CA GLY A 525 2.84 -33.79 23.60
C GLY A 525 4.22 -33.29 24.07
N GLY A 526 4.28 -32.81 25.31
CA GLY A 526 5.54 -32.39 25.93
C GLY A 526 6.37 -33.54 26.50
N ILE A 527 7.55 -33.21 27.01
CA ILE A 527 8.53 -34.15 27.58
C ILE A 527 8.64 -33.90 29.08
N VAL A 528 8.51 -34.95 29.90
CA VAL A 528 8.78 -34.87 31.34
C VAL A 528 10.22 -35.27 31.62
N VAL A 529 10.96 -34.40 32.30
CA VAL A 529 12.31 -34.64 32.82
C VAL A 529 12.21 -35.10 34.28
N PRO A 530 12.55 -36.37 34.61
CA PRO A 530 12.42 -36.86 35.98
C PRO A 530 13.26 -36.07 37.00
N ILE A 531 12.64 -35.66 38.11
CA ILE A 531 13.33 -34.96 39.20
C ILE A 531 14.22 -35.95 39.96
N PRO A 532 15.51 -35.65 40.19
CA PRO A 532 16.37 -36.47 41.03
C PRO A 532 15.75 -36.74 42.41
N LEU A 533 15.80 -37.99 42.86
CA LEU A 533 15.19 -38.50 44.10
C LEU A 533 13.64 -38.60 44.12
N ASN A 534 12.92 -38.11 43.11
CA ASN A 534 11.50 -38.43 42.96
C ASN A 534 11.34 -39.77 42.24
N THR A 535 10.50 -40.66 42.81
CA THR A 535 10.23 -42.02 42.30
C THR A 535 8.80 -42.20 41.81
N GLN A 536 7.98 -41.13 41.79
CA GLN A 536 6.65 -41.16 41.20
C GLN A 536 6.73 -41.24 39.67
N PRO A 537 5.88 -42.04 39.00
CA PRO A 537 5.87 -42.13 37.54
C PRO A 537 5.45 -40.81 36.91
N THR A 538 6.22 -40.38 35.90
CA THR A 538 5.96 -39.16 35.13
C THR A 538 4.72 -39.30 34.26
N VAL A 539 4.03 -38.18 33.97
CA VAL A 539 2.79 -38.18 33.19
C VAL A 539 2.76 -37.02 32.19
N CYS A 540 2.50 -37.33 30.92
CA CYS A 540 2.19 -36.32 29.90
C CYS A 540 0.72 -36.47 29.45
N TYR A 541 0.11 -35.34 29.08
CA TYR A 541 -1.30 -35.24 28.73
C TYR A 541 -1.44 -34.54 27.39
N THR A 542 -2.05 -35.19 26.40
CA THR A 542 -2.15 -34.63 25.05
C THR A 542 -3.50 -34.94 24.42
N GLY A 543 -4.27 -33.90 24.08
CA GLY A 543 -5.56 -34.05 23.42
C GLY A 543 -5.67 -33.27 22.11
N GLY A 544 -6.48 -33.78 21.18
CA GLY A 544 -6.83 -33.02 19.98
C GLY A 544 -7.55 -31.70 20.30
N ILE A 545 -8.38 -31.65 21.35
CA ILE A 545 -9.02 -30.43 21.86
C ILE A 545 -8.36 -29.95 23.16
N ILE A 546 -8.11 -30.85 24.12
CA ILE A 546 -7.66 -30.46 25.48
C ILE A 546 -6.63 -31.42 26.10
N GLY A 547 -5.61 -30.88 26.78
CA GLY A 547 -4.68 -31.69 27.58
C GLY A 547 -5.38 -32.37 28.77
N LEU A 548 -5.93 -31.56 29.68
CA LEU A 548 -6.72 -32.01 30.84
C LEU A 548 -8.07 -31.28 30.89
N ASN A 549 -9.18 -32.01 30.81
CA ASN A 549 -10.49 -31.51 31.24
C ASN A 549 -10.63 -31.72 32.75
N PHE A 550 -10.46 -30.65 33.54
CA PHE A 550 -10.60 -30.67 35.00
C PHE A 550 -12.01 -30.24 35.41
N ALA A 551 -12.93 -31.21 35.60
CA ALA A 551 -14.31 -30.96 36.01
C ALA A 551 -15.09 -29.92 35.15
N GLY A 552 -14.68 -29.72 33.90
CA GLY A 552 -15.39 -28.90 32.91
C GLY A 552 -16.27 -29.75 31.98
N SER A 553 -16.96 -29.09 31.05
CA SER A 553 -17.79 -29.74 30.03
C SER A 553 -17.32 -29.40 28.61
N ILE A 554 -17.37 -30.39 27.72
CA ILE A 554 -16.93 -30.25 26.32
C ILE A 554 -18.01 -30.82 25.40
N HIS A 555 -18.53 -30.01 24.48
CA HIS A 555 -19.58 -30.43 23.53
C HIS A 555 -19.49 -29.71 22.17
N ASN A 556 -19.86 -30.41 21.10
CA ASN A 556 -19.86 -29.90 19.72
C ASN A 556 -18.47 -29.39 19.23
N CYS A 557 -17.38 -29.95 19.75
CA CYS A 557 -16.02 -29.64 19.34
C CYS A 557 -15.46 -30.69 18.35
N THR A 558 -14.68 -30.26 17.35
CA THR A 558 -14.14 -31.15 16.30
C THR A 558 -12.62 -31.08 16.23
N ASN A 559 -11.94 -32.23 16.32
CA ASN A 559 -10.52 -32.37 16.04
C ASN A 559 -10.25 -33.04 14.68
N SER A 560 -9.39 -32.41 13.86
CA SER A 560 -8.87 -32.98 12.60
C SER A 560 -7.33 -32.92 12.51
N SER A 561 -6.63 -32.74 13.64
CA SER A 561 -5.17 -32.74 13.72
C SER A 561 -4.55 -34.15 13.75
N ILE A 562 -3.23 -34.22 13.56
CA ILE A 562 -2.41 -35.33 14.05
C ILE A 562 -2.07 -35.04 15.51
N VAL A 563 -2.44 -35.94 16.43
CA VAL A 563 -2.15 -35.84 17.87
C VAL A 563 -1.06 -36.86 18.21
N ASN A 564 0.14 -36.39 18.53
CA ASN A 564 1.28 -37.23 18.88
C ASN A 564 1.48 -37.26 20.40
N GLU A 565 1.73 -38.43 20.97
CA GLU A 565 2.05 -38.56 22.41
C GLU A 565 3.32 -37.79 22.81
N GLY A 566 3.39 -37.41 24.08
CA GLY A 566 4.57 -36.84 24.70
C GLY A 566 5.46 -37.91 25.36
N GLU A 567 6.62 -37.51 25.86
CA GLU A 567 7.56 -38.44 26.51
C GLU A 567 7.37 -38.42 28.04
N ALA A 568 6.85 -39.53 28.56
CA ALA A 568 6.68 -39.81 30.00
C ALA A 568 6.54 -41.34 30.23
N ASP A 569 6.49 -41.76 31.50
CA ASP A 569 6.15 -43.13 31.91
C ASP A 569 4.68 -43.44 31.62
N MET A 570 3.78 -42.50 31.90
CA MET A 570 2.35 -42.58 31.57
C MET A 570 1.99 -41.55 30.49
N ARG A 571 1.70 -42.04 29.29
CA ARG A 571 1.43 -41.22 28.10
C ARG A 571 -0.07 -41.17 27.81
N ARG A 572 -0.75 -40.09 28.21
CA ARG A 572 -2.21 -39.99 28.16
C ARG A 572 -2.64 -39.17 26.93
N THR A 573 -2.95 -39.88 25.85
CA THR A 573 -3.17 -39.28 24.52
C THR A 573 -4.55 -39.63 23.96
N GLY A 574 -5.28 -38.63 23.45
CA GLY A 574 -6.63 -38.84 22.89
C GLY A 574 -7.03 -37.81 21.84
N GLY A 575 -7.96 -38.16 20.95
CA GLY A 575 -8.41 -37.32 19.85
C GLY A 575 -9.27 -36.12 20.28
N ILE A 576 -9.86 -36.14 21.48
CA ILE A 576 -10.50 -34.99 22.11
C ILE A 576 -9.72 -34.59 23.37
N ALA A 577 -9.54 -35.49 24.33
CA ALA A 577 -8.90 -35.18 25.61
C ALA A 577 -7.75 -36.13 25.96
N GLY A 578 -6.64 -35.57 26.47
CA GLY A 578 -5.56 -36.35 27.08
C GLY A 578 -6.04 -37.03 28.36
N SER A 579 -6.68 -36.27 29.26
CA SER A 579 -7.36 -36.78 30.46
C SER A 579 -8.67 -36.05 30.73
N ASN A 580 -9.67 -36.76 31.30
CA ASN A 580 -10.99 -36.24 31.60
C ASN A 580 -11.45 -36.58 33.04
N SER A 581 -11.70 -35.55 33.87
CA SER A 581 -12.44 -35.69 35.14
C SER A 581 -13.82 -35.04 35.12
N GLY A 582 -14.20 -34.39 34.01
CA GLY A 582 -15.52 -33.79 33.80
C GLY A 582 -16.34 -34.52 32.74
N GLU A 583 -17.14 -33.78 32.00
CA GLU A 583 -18.07 -34.29 30.98
C GLU A 583 -17.54 -34.07 29.56
N ILE A 584 -17.45 -35.14 28.78
CA ILE A 584 -17.21 -35.07 27.33
C ILE A 584 -18.45 -35.65 26.65
N TYR A 585 -19.15 -34.83 25.87
CA TYR A 585 -20.41 -35.23 25.25
C TYR A 585 -20.22 -35.91 23.89
N PHE A 586 -21.16 -36.79 23.53
CA PHE A 586 -21.13 -37.60 22.30
C PHE A 586 -21.26 -36.82 20.97
N CYS A 587 -21.46 -35.51 21.02
CA CYS A 587 -21.46 -34.60 19.86
C CYS A 587 -20.06 -34.05 19.53
N ASN A 588 -19.03 -34.38 20.32
CA ASN A 588 -17.65 -34.11 19.93
C ASN A 588 -17.19 -35.11 18.85
N ARG A 589 -16.32 -34.66 17.94
CA ARG A 589 -15.88 -35.46 16.79
C ARG A 589 -14.36 -35.47 16.67
N ASN A 590 -13.75 -36.65 16.74
CA ASN A 590 -12.39 -36.85 16.22
C ASN A 590 -12.44 -37.38 14.79
N THR A 591 -11.86 -36.63 13.86
CA THR A 591 -11.47 -37.05 12.50
C THR A 591 -9.96 -36.99 12.30
N GLY A 592 -9.21 -36.65 13.35
CA GLY A 592 -7.76 -36.63 13.39
C GLY A 592 -7.12 -37.99 13.63
N ILE A 593 -5.81 -38.08 13.38
CA ILE A 593 -4.98 -39.26 13.67
C ILE A 593 -4.48 -39.13 15.11
N VAL A 594 -4.51 -40.22 15.89
CA VAL A 594 -3.99 -40.26 17.26
C VAL A 594 -2.85 -41.26 17.33
N ASN A 595 -1.63 -40.75 17.48
CA ASN A 595 -0.40 -41.51 17.60
C ASN A 595 0.01 -41.56 19.09
N GLY A 596 -0.64 -42.41 19.87
CA GLY A 596 -0.32 -42.57 21.29
C GLY A 596 -0.80 -43.89 21.90
N LEU A 597 -0.06 -44.40 22.90
CA LEU A 597 -0.19 -45.76 23.42
C LEU A 597 -1.44 -46.03 24.28
N ALA A 598 -2.08 -45.00 24.83
CA ALA A 598 -3.16 -45.13 25.82
C ALA A 598 -4.56 -44.69 25.35
N ALA A 599 -4.75 -44.47 24.04
CA ALA A 599 -6.04 -44.06 23.51
C ALA A 599 -7.10 -45.17 23.71
N ASN A 600 -8.31 -44.81 24.13
CA ASN A 600 -9.42 -45.76 24.25
C ASN A 600 -9.87 -46.30 22.87
N SER A 601 -10.77 -47.29 22.84
CA SER A 601 -11.20 -47.99 21.61
C SER A 601 -11.85 -47.11 20.52
N GLU A 602 -12.22 -45.87 20.84
CA GLU A 602 -12.73 -44.87 19.88
C GLU A 602 -11.72 -43.75 19.58
N ASN A 603 -10.52 -43.79 20.17
CA ASN A 603 -9.49 -42.75 20.15
C ASN A 603 -9.95 -41.37 20.62
N ILE A 604 -10.89 -41.28 21.57
CA ILE A 604 -11.46 -40.00 22.05
C ILE A 604 -10.74 -39.49 23.31
N ILE A 605 -10.49 -40.38 24.28
CA ILE A 605 -9.97 -40.03 25.61
C ILE A 605 -8.76 -40.91 25.93
N GLY A 606 -7.67 -40.31 26.44
CA GLY A 606 -6.46 -41.03 26.88
C GLY A 606 -6.47 -41.50 28.36
N TYR A 607 -7.29 -40.90 29.22
CA TYR A 607 -7.54 -41.34 30.60
C TYR A 607 -8.82 -40.71 31.19
N GLY A 608 -9.52 -41.43 32.06
CA GLY A 608 -10.59 -40.87 32.91
C GLY A 608 -12.01 -41.26 32.51
N ASN A 609 -12.98 -40.40 32.81
CA ASN A 609 -14.42 -40.71 32.71
C ASN A 609 -14.87 -40.96 31.25
N GLU A 610 -15.83 -41.87 31.08
CA GLU A 610 -16.46 -42.21 29.80
C GLU A 610 -17.30 -41.07 29.18
N ILE A 611 -17.72 -41.25 27.92
CA ILE A 611 -18.40 -40.23 27.11
C ILE A 611 -19.89 -40.15 27.49
N THR A 612 -20.38 -38.94 27.74
CA THR A 612 -21.76 -38.66 28.20
C THR A 612 -22.72 -38.43 27.03
N SER A 613 -23.97 -38.90 27.15
CA SER A 613 -25.02 -38.65 26.15
C SER A 613 -25.42 -37.17 26.09
N CYS A 614 -25.56 -36.60 24.90
CA CYS A 614 -25.91 -35.18 24.73
C CYS A 614 -27.30 -34.85 25.30
N PRO A 615 -27.50 -33.68 25.96
CA PRO A 615 -28.82 -33.23 26.40
C PRO A 615 -29.77 -33.03 25.21
N HIS A 616 -31.08 -33.15 25.43
CA HIS A 616 -32.11 -33.07 24.36
C HIS A 616 -32.13 -31.77 23.54
N ASN A 617 -31.51 -30.69 24.03
CA ASN A 617 -31.41 -29.41 23.31
C ASN A 617 -30.16 -29.30 22.41
N HIS A 618 -29.26 -30.29 22.43
CA HIS A 618 -28.13 -30.37 21.50
C HIS A 618 -28.51 -31.23 20.29
N PRO A 619 -28.00 -30.94 19.07
CA PRO A 619 -28.14 -31.83 17.94
C PRO A 619 -27.46 -33.18 18.24
N GLN A 620 -28.27 -34.24 18.38
CA GLN A 620 -27.78 -35.60 18.32
C GLN A 620 -27.75 -36.08 16.86
N ARG A 621 -26.55 -36.47 16.41
CA ARG A 621 -26.19 -37.13 15.14
C ARG A 621 -27.09 -36.86 13.93
#